data_AF-A0A2E0SEU6-F1
#
_entry.id   AF-A0A2E0SEU6-F1
#
_cell.length_a   1.000
_cell.length_b   1.000
_cell.length_c   1.000
_cell.angle_alpha   90.00
_cell.angle_beta   90.00
_cell.angle_gamma   90.00
#
_symmetry.space_group_name_H-M   'P 1'
#
loop_
_entity.id
_entity.type
_entity.pdbx_description
1 polymer ?
#
loop_
_entity_poly.entity_id
_entity_poly.type
_entity_poly.pdbx_seq_one_letter_code
_entity_poly.pdbx_strand_id
1 'polypeptide(L)'
;MNAAGGITHQDEFLLKGSAPTLRFTDTDTGADSYLTASSTAGALSLWADSGSEANTTKIYFGCDGKEVGHFRGDSNQISSLRLFPEKNDSTSAGIFFGTAADGSGPGIGTWNDVRVMSMDENEVVHLYPGSNTTGALQLKSANGHVETAANLTVGSTLYASTIEDKGADMTIINAHNDAAIWLKTSTGSSTYLNFKVHGAGHTETAGNHKIGGALQRTYTTVTHSSNTHTCNLSVNDNFIINANAATNTIAMTIADANIGQSGNIVIVNASSGTVAFAALPSYMLTPDSATVNFVTTNSAVSLFSYLVISDDDAGNRRVLVNYVGNFG
;
A
#
# COMPACT_ATOMS: atom_id res chain seq x y z
N MET A 1 -55.03 -6.08 -60.73
CA MET A 1 -54.05 -6.93 -61.43
C MET A 1 -52.66 -6.38 -61.09
N ASN A 2 -51.95 -6.96 -60.13
CA ASN A 2 -50.54 -6.65 -59.92
C ASN A 2 -49.74 -7.57 -60.84
N ALA A 3 -49.32 -7.05 -61.99
CA ALA A 3 -48.32 -7.73 -62.79
C ALA A 3 -47.01 -7.64 -62.02
N ALA A 4 -46.47 -8.78 -61.58
CA ALA A 4 -45.11 -8.90 -61.09
C ALA A 4 -44.15 -8.62 -62.26
N GLY A 5 -44.00 -7.35 -62.62
CA GLY A 5 -43.09 -6.88 -63.65
C GLY A 5 -41.76 -6.54 -63.01
N GLY A 6 -40.79 -7.44 -63.12
CA GLY A 6 -39.39 -7.10 -62.86
C GLY A 6 -38.87 -6.17 -63.95
N ILE A 7 -38.04 -5.19 -63.59
CA ILE A 7 -37.25 -4.45 -64.57
C ILE A 7 -36.04 -5.34 -64.90
N THR A 8 -35.95 -5.81 -66.14
CA THR A 8 -34.74 -6.45 -66.67
C THR A 8 -34.04 -5.46 -67.59
N HIS A 9 -32.82 -5.07 -67.25
CA HIS A 9 -31.96 -4.27 -68.11
C HIS A 9 -30.73 -5.11 -68.45
N GLN A 10 -30.32 -5.11 -69.73
CA GLN A 10 -29.20 -5.93 -70.19
C GLN A 10 -27.84 -5.21 -70.05
N ASP A 11 -27.86 -3.89 -69.88
CA ASP A 11 -26.67 -3.04 -69.79
C ASP A 11 -26.59 -2.25 -68.46
N GLU A 12 -25.77 -1.21 -68.39
CA GLU A 12 -25.60 -0.36 -67.19
C GLU A 12 -26.88 0.43 -66.83
N PHE A 13 -27.25 0.43 -65.55
CA PHE A 13 -28.32 1.29 -65.01
C PHE A 13 -27.71 2.56 -64.39
N LEU A 14 -27.74 3.68 -65.14
CA LEU A 14 -27.10 4.94 -64.76
C LEU A 14 -28.09 5.96 -64.17
N LEU A 15 -27.88 6.33 -62.90
CA LEU A 15 -28.62 7.41 -62.23
C LEU A 15 -27.78 8.70 -62.19
N LYS A 16 -28.27 9.80 -62.77
CA LYS A 16 -27.59 11.11 -62.82
C LYS A 16 -28.28 12.14 -61.92
N GLY A 17 -27.49 13.06 -61.36
CA GLY A 17 -27.96 14.16 -60.51
C GLY A 17 -26.91 14.56 -59.48
N SER A 18 -27.16 15.62 -58.71
CA SER A 18 -26.30 16.01 -57.58
C SER A 18 -26.43 15.08 -56.36
N ALA A 19 -27.55 14.36 -56.27
CA ALA A 19 -27.85 13.38 -55.22
C ALA A 19 -28.73 12.23 -55.73
N PRO A 20 -28.26 11.39 -56.69
CA PRO A 20 -29.04 10.26 -57.18
C PRO A 20 -29.40 9.32 -56.03
N THR A 21 -30.64 8.80 -56.05
CA THR A 21 -31.16 7.89 -55.02
C THR A 21 -31.92 6.75 -55.68
N LEU A 22 -31.56 5.52 -55.34
CA LEU A 22 -32.33 4.32 -55.66
C LEU A 22 -33.04 3.87 -54.39
N ARG A 23 -34.37 3.92 -54.39
CA ARG A 23 -35.21 3.58 -53.23
C ARG A 23 -35.99 2.29 -53.49
N PHE A 24 -35.89 1.38 -52.55
CA PHE A 24 -36.70 0.18 -52.44
C PHE A 24 -37.72 0.43 -51.34
N THR A 25 -38.99 0.54 -51.72
CA THR A 25 -40.07 0.76 -50.77
C THR A 25 -40.70 -0.56 -50.39
N ASP A 26 -40.67 -0.88 -49.09
CA ASP A 26 -41.42 -2.00 -48.55
C ASP A 26 -42.78 -1.49 -48.11
N THR A 27 -43.80 -1.76 -48.93
CA THR A 27 -45.16 -1.31 -48.66
C THR A 27 -45.83 -2.01 -47.49
N ASP A 28 -45.27 -3.13 -47.04
CA ASP A 28 -45.93 -4.07 -46.15
C ASP A 28 -45.50 -3.79 -44.70
N THR A 29 -44.23 -3.46 -44.49
CA THR A 29 -43.67 -3.13 -43.18
C THR A 29 -43.23 -1.66 -43.03
N GLY A 30 -43.08 -0.93 -44.14
CA GLY A 30 -42.51 0.42 -44.15
C GLY A 30 -40.98 0.46 -43.97
N ALA A 31 -40.32 -0.70 -43.98
CA ALA A 31 -38.86 -0.85 -43.89
C ALA A 31 -38.16 -0.51 -45.22
N ASP A 32 -38.20 0.76 -45.59
CA ASP A 32 -37.60 1.21 -46.86
C ASP A 32 -36.08 1.09 -46.83
N SER A 33 -35.48 0.75 -47.97
CA SER A 33 -34.03 0.72 -48.14
C SER A 33 -33.63 1.64 -49.28
N TYR A 34 -32.50 2.33 -49.17
CA TYR A 34 -32.04 3.18 -50.28
C TYR A 34 -30.53 3.26 -50.40
N LEU A 35 -30.09 3.38 -51.65
CA LEU A 35 -28.71 3.66 -52.05
C LEU A 35 -28.66 5.09 -52.58
N THR A 36 -27.85 5.94 -51.95
CA THR A 36 -27.66 7.32 -52.40
C THR A 36 -26.17 7.65 -52.53
N ALA A 37 -25.84 8.53 -53.46
CA ALA A 37 -24.52 9.10 -53.61
C ALA A 37 -24.63 10.62 -53.65
N SER A 38 -23.69 11.33 -53.03
CA SER A 38 -23.65 12.80 -53.04
C SER A 38 -22.25 13.28 -53.40
N SER A 39 -22.15 14.02 -54.51
CA SER A 39 -20.89 14.63 -54.93
C SER A 39 -20.47 15.79 -54.02
N THR A 40 -21.44 16.47 -53.40
CA THR A 40 -21.18 17.57 -52.46
C THR A 40 -20.62 17.06 -51.13
N ALA A 41 -21.09 15.90 -50.65
CA ALA A 41 -20.61 15.28 -49.41
C ALA A 41 -19.44 14.30 -49.63
N GLY A 42 -19.15 13.93 -50.87
CA GLY A 42 -18.14 12.92 -51.20
C GLY A 42 -18.48 11.54 -50.63
N ALA A 43 -19.77 11.18 -50.57
CA ALA A 43 -20.24 10.01 -49.83
C ALA A 43 -21.11 9.08 -50.69
N LEU A 44 -21.00 7.78 -50.42
CA LEU A 44 -21.94 6.72 -50.80
C LEU A 44 -22.63 6.25 -49.51
N SER A 45 -23.96 6.25 -49.48
CA SER A 45 -24.73 5.81 -48.33
C SER A 45 -25.63 4.63 -48.69
N LEU A 46 -25.58 3.59 -47.86
CA LEU A 46 -26.43 2.41 -47.90
C LEU A 46 -27.33 2.46 -46.67
N TRP A 47 -28.63 2.61 -46.88
CA TRP A 47 -29.64 2.59 -45.81
C TRP A 47 -30.47 1.32 -45.94
N ALA A 48 -30.65 0.61 -44.83
CA ALA A 48 -31.56 -0.51 -44.71
C ALA A 48 -32.53 -0.20 -43.56
N ASP A 49 -33.78 -0.66 -43.70
CA ASP A 49 -34.83 -0.53 -42.67
C ASP A 49 -35.09 0.93 -42.20
N SER A 50 -35.04 1.88 -43.14
CA SER A 50 -35.23 3.30 -42.83
C SER A 50 -36.70 3.58 -42.51
N GLY A 51 -36.98 3.76 -41.22
CA GLY A 51 -38.30 4.16 -40.72
C GLY A 51 -39.02 3.09 -39.90
N SER A 52 -38.43 1.91 -39.72
CA SER A 52 -38.93 0.84 -38.86
C SER A 52 -37.84 0.44 -37.86
N GLU A 53 -38.04 0.72 -36.57
CA GLU A 53 -37.06 0.45 -35.51
C GLU A 53 -37.28 -0.90 -34.81
N ALA A 54 -38.19 -1.74 -35.33
CA ALA A 54 -38.66 -2.92 -34.60
C ALA A 54 -37.65 -4.07 -34.54
N ASN A 55 -36.69 -4.12 -35.47
CA ASN A 55 -35.72 -5.21 -35.59
C ASN A 55 -34.31 -4.67 -35.89
N THR A 56 -33.31 -5.53 -35.73
CA THR A 56 -31.93 -5.25 -36.13
C THR A 56 -31.82 -5.12 -37.64
N THR A 57 -31.43 -3.94 -38.13
CA THR A 57 -31.03 -3.72 -39.51
C THR A 57 -29.75 -4.50 -39.82
N LYS A 58 -29.76 -5.32 -40.87
CA LYS A 58 -28.57 -6.05 -41.33
C LYS A 58 -28.23 -5.66 -42.76
N ILE A 59 -26.98 -5.25 -43.00
CA ILE A 59 -26.43 -5.02 -44.33
C ILE A 59 -25.49 -6.18 -44.64
N TYR A 60 -25.85 -7.01 -45.62
CA TYR A 60 -25.03 -8.11 -46.09
C TYR A 60 -24.30 -7.73 -47.36
N PHE A 61 -23.01 -8.01 -47.41
CA PHE A 61 -22.23 -7.94 -48.64
C PHE A 61 -21.86 -9.36 -49.07
N GLY A 62 -22.53 -9.87 -50.10
CA GLY A 62 -22.16 -11.15 -50.71
C GLY A 62 -20.83 -11.00 -51.46
N CYS A 63 -19.86 -11.84 -51.14
CA CYS A 63 -18.55 -11.85 -51.79
C CYS A 63 -18.30 -13.21 -52.43
N ASP A 64 -17.75 -13.21 -53.64
CA ASP A 64 -17.37 -14.40 -54.41
C ASP A 64 -15.99 -14.95 -53.98
N GLY A 65 -15.59 -14.70 -52.73
CA GLY A 65 -14.26 -15.01 -52.20
C GLY A 65 -13.22 -13.89 -52.36
N LYS A 66 -13.63 -12.67 -52.73
CA LYS A 66 -12.75 -11.48 -52.78
C LYS A 66 -13.12 -10.42 -51.74
N GLU A 67 -12.14 -9.59 -51.40
CA GLU A 67 -12.22 -8.53 -50.39
C GLU A 67 -13.38 -7.55 -50.66
N VAL A 68 -14.22 -7.33 -49.64
CA VAL A 68 -15.46 -6.51 -49.72
C VAL A 68 -15.22 -5.04 -49.44
N GLY A 69 -14.13 -4.72 -48.76
CA GLY A 69 -13.78 -3.35 -48.42
C GLY A 69 -12.49 -3.31 -47.62
N HIS A 70 -11.52 -2.57 -48.13
CA HIS A 70 -10.26 -2.28 -47.45
C HIS A 70 -10.37 -0.88 -46.84
N PHE A 71 -10.52 -0.78 -45.51
CA PHE A 71 -10.40 0.50 -44.83
C PHE A 71 -8.91 0.81 -44.63
N ARG A 72 -8.24 1.32 -45.67
CA ARG A 72 -6.90 1.90 -45.55
C ARG A 72 -7.01 3.34 -45.10
N GLY A 73 -6.35 3.69 -44.00
CA GLY A 73 -5.70 4.99 -43.96
C GLY A 73 -4.39 4.94 -44.73
N ASP A 74 -3.76 6.09 -44.87
CA ASP A 74 -2.52 6.20 -45.62
C ASP A 74 -1.41 5.28 -45.04
N SER A 75 -0.35 5.07 -45.83
CA SER A 75 0.76 4.18 -45.49
C SER A 75 1.56 4.59 -44.25
N ASN A 76 1.27 5.74 -43.65
CA ASN A 76 1.92 6.23 -42.43
C ASN A 76 1.00 6.09 -41.21
N GLN A 77 -0.32 5.99 -41.39
CA GLN A 77 -1.28 5.70 -40.32
C GLN A 77 -2.53 5.00 -40.90
N ILE A 78 -2.85 3.80 -40.42
CA ILE A 78 -4.15 3.43 -39.80
C ILE A 78 -4.17 1.93 -39.48
N SER A 79 -4.42 1.64 -38.21
CA SER A 79 -4.97 0.36 -37.76
C SER A 79 -6.46 0.34 -38.06
N SER A 80 -6.95 -0.68 -38.75
CA SER A 80 -8.38 -0.81 -39.05
C SER A 80 -9.23 -0.67 -37.78
N LEU A 81 -10.18 0.26 -37.76
CA LEU A 81 -11.15 0.42 -36.68
C LEU A 81 -12.40 -0.38 -37.02
N ARG A 82 -12.66 -1.47 -36.30
CA ARG A 82 -13.94 -2.17 -36.35
C ARG A 82 -14.77 -1.75 -35.13
N LEU A 83 -15.80 -0.96 -35.37
CA LEU A 83 -16.82 -0.63 -34.38
C LEU A 83 -17.96 -1.62 -34.54
N PHE A 84 -18.17 -2.50 -33.56
CA PHE A 84 -19.39 -3.30 -33.49
C PHE A 84 -20.45 -2.50 -32.73
N PRO A 85 -21.59 -2.15 -33.33
CA PRO A 85 -22.79 -1.96 -32.55
C PRO A 85 -23.44 -3.34 -32.39
N GLU A 86 -23.34 -3.95 -31.21
CA GLU A 86 -24.54 -4.57 -30.64
C GLU A 86 -24.41 -4.95 -29.16
N LYS A 87 -25.45 -4.53 -28.45
CA LYS A 87 -25.78 -4.82 -27.06
C LYS A 87 -26.43 -6.20 -27.03
N ASN A 88 -25.72 -7.23 -26.57
CA ASN A 88 -26.24 -8.43 -25.87
C ASN A 88 -25.28 -9.64 -25.79
N ASP A 89 -24.01 -9.52 -26.23
CA ASP A 89 -23.02 -10.57 -26.00
C ASP A 89 -21.73 -10.02 -25.37
N SER A 90 -21.61 -10.19 -24.05
CA SER A 90 -20.44 -9.79 -23.25
C SER A 90 -19.16 -10.52 -23.66
N THR A 91 -19.25 -11.63 -24.40
CA THR A 91 -18.09 -12.38 -24.88
C THR A 91 -17.51 -11.84 -26.19
N SER A 92 -18.19 -10.94 -26.91
CA SER A 92 -17.81 -10.50 -28.27
C SER A 92 -17.63 -8.99 -28.44
N ALA A 93 -18.03 -8.16 -27.47
CA ALA A 93 -17.88 -6.70 -27.54
C ALA A 93 -16.43 -6.26 -27.34
N GLY A 94 -15.88 -5.43 -28.24
CA GLY A 94 -14.55 -4.84 -28.06
C GLY A 94 -13.94 -4.21 -29.32
N ILE A 95 -12.81 -3.53 -29.12
CA ILE A 95 -11.90 -3.08 -30.17
C ILE A 95 -10.79 -4.13 -30.28
N PHE A 96 -10.68 -4.72 -31.46
CA PHE A 96 -9.70 -5.73 -31.78
C PHE A 96 -8.61 -5.13 -32.67
N PHE A 97 -7.35 -5.43 -32.36
CA PHE A 97 -6.22 -5.11 -33.22
C PHE A 97 -5.45 -6.41 -33.50
N GLY A 98 -5.14 -6.68 -34.77
CA GLY A 98 -4.45 -7.90 -35.17
C GLY A 98 -3.82 -7.78 -36.56
N THR A 99 -2.78 -8.57 -36.81
CA THR A 99 -2.28 -8.83 -38.16
C THR A 99 -2.84 -10.17 -38.61
N ALA A 100 -3.15 -10.33 -39.89
CA ALA A 100 -3.56 -11.64 -40.42
C ALA A 100 -2.48 -12.67 -40.05
N ALA A 101 -2.89 -13.82 -39.48
CA ALA A 101 -1.96 -14.92 -39.28
C ALA A 101 -1.41 -15.36 -40.65
N ASP A 102 -0.14 -15.75 -40.72
CA ASP A 102 0.43 -16.27 -41.95
C ASP A 102 -0.42 -17.44 -42.47
N GLY A 103 -1.05 -17.23 -43.63
CA GLY A 103 -1.94 -18.22 -44.28
C GLY A 103 -3.43 -18.12 -43.93
N SER A 104 -3.89 -17.19 -43.10
CA SER A 104 -5.32 -16.96 -42.90
C SER A 104 -5.88 -16.08 -44.01
N GLY A 105 -6.41 -16.70 -45.07
CA GLY A 105 -7.36 -16.03 -45.95
C GLY A 105 -8.63 -15.63 -45.16
N PRO A 106 -9.42 -14.65 -45.60
CA PRO A 106 -10.58 -14.11 -44.89
C PRO A 106 -11.80 -15.06 -44.88
N GLY A 107 -11.57 -16.36 -44.71
CA GLY A 107 -12.60 -17.38 -44.54
C GLY A 107 -12.85 -17.66 -43.05
N ILE A 108 -14.09 -18.05 -42.73
CA ILE A 108 -14.50 -18.61 -41.44
C ILE A 108 -13.43 -19.61 -40.95
N GLY A 109 -12.68 -19.21 -39.93
CA GLY A 109 -11.56 -19.94 -39.37
C GLY A 109 -11.12 -19.24 -38.08
N THR A 110 -10.60 -19.99 -37.13
CA THR A 110 -10.18 -19.51 -35.80
C THR A 110 -9.17 -18.37 -35.91
N TRP A 111 -9.60 -17.14 -35.58
CA TRP A 111 -8.78 -15.93 -35.61
C TRP A 111 -7.91 -15.82 -34.37
N ASN A 112 -6.62 -15.54 -34.55
CA ASN A 112 -5.70 -15.17 -33.45
C ASN A 112 -5.70 -13.66 -33.22
N ASP A 113 -6.87 -13.08 -32.99
CA ASP A 113 -6.98 -11.64 -32.71
C ASP A 113 -6.62 -11.34 -31.25
N VAL A 114 -5.88 -10.26 -31.03
CA VAL A 114 -5.69 -9.68 -29.71
C VAL A 114 -6.81 -8.67 -29.49
N ARG A 115 -7.78 -9.03 -28.64
CA ARG A 115 -8.72 -8.07 -28.07
C ARG A 115 -7.89 -7.06 -27.27
N VAL A 116 -7.93 -5.77 -27.59
CA VAL A 116 -7.13 -4.77 -26.85
C VAL A 116 -7.99 -3.99 -25.87
N MET A 117 -9.26 -3.78 -26.21
CA MET A 117 -10.23 -3.14 -25.32
C MET A 117 -11.60 -3.84 -25.42
N SER A 118 -12.30 -4.01 -24.30
CA SER A 118 -13.73 -4.34 -24.30
C SER A 118 -14.49 -3.63 -23.20
N MET A 119 -15.82 -3.57 -23.33
CA MET A 119 -16.73 -3.19 -22.25
C MET A 119 -17.62 -4.39 -21.94
N ASP A 120 -17.81 -4.71 -20.66
CA ASP A 120 -18.72 -5.77 -20.24
C ASP A 120 -20.10 -5.22 -19.85
N GLU A 121 -21.00 -6.12 -19.43
CA GLU A 121 -22.36 -5.80 -18.98
C GLU A 121 -22.41 -4.94 -17.71
N ASN A 122 -21.29 -4.82 -16.99
CA ASN A 122 -21.17 -4.05 -15.75
C ASN A 122 -20.48 -2.68 -15.98
N GLU A 123 -20.40 -2.23 -17.23
CA GLU A 123 -19.76 -0.96 -17.64
C GLU A 123 -18.27 -0.89 -17.29
N VAL A 124 -17.59 -2.03 -17.18
CA VAL A 124 -16.14 -2.09 -16.94
C VAL A 124 -15.39 -2.05 -18.26
N VAL A 125 -14.42 -1.15 -18.38
CA VAL A 125 -13.47 -1.16 -19.50
C VAL A 125 -12.35 -2.14 -19.17
N HIS A 126 -12.19 -3.16 -20.02
CA HIS A 126 -11.10 -4.13 -19.95
C HIS A 126 -10.04 -3.76 -20.98
N LEU A 127 -8.79 -3.61 -20.57
CA LEU A 127 -7.64 -3.41 -21.46
C LEU A 127 -6.75 -4.65 -21.43
N TYR A 128 -6.52 -5.29 -22.58
CA TYR A 128 -5.71 -6.50 -22.62
C TYR A 128 -4.36 -6.24 -23.30
N PRO A 129 -3.24 -6.18 -22.55
CA PRO A 129 -1.94 -5.87 -23.11
C PRO A 129 -1.27 -7.05 -23.87
N GLY A 130 -1.91 -8.22 -23.97
CA GLY A 130 -1.28 -9.37 -24.65
C GLY A 130 -2.04 -10.70 -24.71
N SER A 131 -3.29 -10.80 -24.23
CA SER A 131 -4.11 -12.00 -24.40
C SER A 131 -5.58 -11.62 -24.60
N ASN A 132 -6.36 -12.45 -25.27
CA ASN A 132 -7.77 -12.16 -25.57
C ASN A 132 -8.76 -12.67 -24.49
N THR A 133 -8.28 -13.35 -23.44
CA THR A 133 -9.16 -14.04 -22.47
C THR A 133 -8.75 -13.93 -21.00
N THR A 134 -7.53 -13.52 -20.65
CA THR A 134 -7.06 -13.54 -19.25
C THR A 134 -6.09 -12.39 -18.96
N GLY A 135 -6.23 -11.74 -17.80
CA GLY A 135 -5.31 -10.70 -17.33
C GLY A 135 -5.59 -9.28 -17.85
N ALA A 136 -6.84 -8.94 -18.16
CA ALA A 136 -7.19 -7.57 -18.51
C ALA A 136 -7.02 -6.62 -17.32
N LEU A 137 -6.50 -5.42 -17.58
CA LEU A 137 -6.62 -4.30 -16.67
C LEU A 137 -8.08 -3.84 -16.69
N GLN A 138 -8.76 -4.01 -15.57
CA GLN A 138 -10.13 -3.56 -15.37
C GLN A 138 -10.14 -2.12 -14.88
N LEU A 139 -10.79 -1.24 -15.64
CA LEU A 139 -11.07 0.13 -15.27
C LEU A 139 -12.57 0.25 -15.02
N LYS A 140 -12.97 0.16 -13.75
CA LYS A 140 -14.34 0.42 -13.32
C LYS A 140 -14.41 1.82 -12.73
N SER A 141 -15.34 2.64 -13.20
CA SER A 141 -15.67 3.91 -12.55
C SER A 141 -16.77 3.67 -11.52
N ALA A 142 -16.42 3.60 -10.25
CA ALA A 142 -17.37 3.80 -9.17
C ALA A 142 -17.08 5.17 -8.54
N ASN A 143 -18.03 6.10 -8.62
CA ASN A 143 -17.95 7.43 -8.00
C ASN A 143 -16.71 8.28 -8.39
N GLY A 144 -16.19 8.14 -9.61
CA GLY A 144 -15.04 8.93 -10.08
C GLY A 144 -13.66 8.38 -9.70
N HIS A 145 -13.59 7.16 -9.16
CA HIS A 145 -12.35 6.45 -8.86
C HIS A 145 -12.22 5.16 -9.69
N VAL A 146 -10.99 4.78 -10.01
CA VAL A 146 -10.66 3.52 -10.69
C VAL A 146 -10.56 2.41 -9.65
N GLU A 147 -11.54 1.52 -9.62
CA GLU A 147 -11.48 0.30 -8.81
C GLU A 147 -10.80 -0.80 -9.63
N THR A 148 -9.57 -1.17 -9.27
CA THR A 148 -8.91 -2.34 -9.87
C THR A 148 -9.24 -3.57 -9.04
N ALA A 149 -9.80 -4.61 -9.66
CA ALA A 149 -9.93 -5.92 -9.02
C ALA A 149 -8.53 -6.44 -8.63
N ALA A 150 -8.46 -7.11 -7.48
CA ALA A 150 -7.24 -7.50 -6.76
C ALA A 150 -6.06 -7.87 -7.68
N ASN A 151 -4.92 -7.19 -7.46
CA ASN A 151 -3.60 -7.38 -8.08
C ASN A 151 -3.27 -6.53 -9.31
N LEU A 152 -3.27 -5.20 -9.17
CA LEU A 152 -2.44 -4.35 -10.04
C LEU A 152 -0.96 -4.56 -9.70
N THR A 153 -0.27 -5.41 -10.44
CA THR A 153 1.19 -5.52 -10.37
C THR A 153 1.80 -4.44 -11.24
N VAL A 154 2.16 -3.30 -10.65
CA VAL A 154 2.89 -2.24 -11.38
C VAL A 154 4.35 -2.66 -11.43
N GLY A 155 4.86 -2.98 -12.62
CA GLY A 155 6.29 -3.33 -12.82
C GLY A 155 7.28 -2.18 -12.57
N SER A 156 6.78 -1.01 -12.16
CA SER A 156 7.52 0.23 -11.89
C SER A 156 6.89 1.01 -10.73
N THR A 157 7.50 2.14 -10.33
CA THR A 157 6.99 3.03 -9.27
C THR A 157 5.56 3.49 -9.53
N LEU A 158 4.65 3.21 -8.60
CA LEU A 158 3.28 3.74 -8.59
C LEU A 158 3.29 5.13 -7.93
N TYR A 159 3.02 6.18 -8.70
CA TYR A 159 2.78 7.52 -8.17
C TYR A 159 1.29 7.69 -7.84
N ALA A 160 0.89 7.28 -6.63
CA ALA A 160 -0.45 7.53 -6.12
C ALA A 160 -0.41 8.62 -5.03
N SER A 161 -1.25 9.64 -5.14
CA SER A 161 -1.37 10.72 -4.14
C SER A 161 -2.08 10.27 -2.86
N THR A 162 -2.87 9.20 -2.94
CA THR A 162 -3.65 8.64 -1.83
C THR A 162 -3.95 7.17 -2.13
N ILE A 163 -3.55 6.26 -1.24
CA ILE A 163 -3.96 4.86 -1.24
C ILE A 163 -4.85 4.68 -0.01
N GLU A 164 -6.16 4.55 -0.22
CA GLU A 164 -7.12 4.24 0.84
C GLU A 164 -7.47 2.76 0.74
N ASP A 165 -6.89 1.93 1.61
CA ASP A 165 -7.30 0.55 1.77
C ASP A 165 -8.41 0.47 2.84
N LYS A 166 -9.53 -0.18 2.49
CA LYS A 166 -10.65 -0.42 3.41
C LYS A 166 -10.62 -1.83 4.02
N GLY A 167 -9.60 -2.64 3.70
CA GLY A 167 -9.34 -3.95 4.29
C GLY A 167 -8.64 -3.86 5.66
N ALA A 168 -8.79 -4.91 6.47
CA ALA A 168 -8.27 -4.96 7.85
C ALA A 168 -6.74 -5.08 7.95
N ASP A 169 -6.03 -5.35 6.85
CA ASP A 169 -4.61 -5.68 6.85
C ASP A 169 -3.83 -4.88 5.79
N MET A 170 -3.51 -3.61 6.08
CA MET A 170 -2.55 -2.86 5.25
C MET A 170 -1.12 -3.36 5.49
N THR A 171 -0.56 -4.06 4.49
CA THR A 171 0.89 -4.30 4.41
C THR A 171 1.51 -3.13 3.65
N ILE A 172 2.03 -2.13 4.38
CA ILE A 172 2.70 -0.97 3.77
C ILE A 172 4.03 -1.43 3.17
N ILE A 173 4.12 -1.37 1.84
CA ILE A 173 5.32 -1.66 1.06
C ILE A 173 6.30 -0.49 1.22
N ASN A 174 7.38 -0.77 1.97
CA ASN A 174 8.72 -0.19 1.86
C ASN A 174 8.81 1.25 1.28
N ALA A 175 8.74 2.26 2.14
CA ALA A 175 9.08 3.63 1.77
C ALA A 175 10.61 3.76 1.65
N HIS A 176 11.12 3.81 0.43
CA HIS A 176 12.53 4.13 0.21
C HIS A 176 12.81 5.62 0.43
N ASN A 177 13.83 5.86 1.28
CA ASN A 177 14.73 7.00 1.38
C ASN A 177 14.08 8.39 1.61
N ASP A 178 14.16 8.86 2.86
CA ASP A 178 13.97 10.24 3.34
C ASP A 178 12.55 10.80 3.53
N ALA A 179 11.48 10.03 3.25
CA ALA A 179 10.12 10.46 3.60
C ALA A 179 9.71 9.93 4.98
N ALA A 180 9.53 10.84 5.95
CA ALA A 180 8.89 10.49 7.23
C ALA A 180 7.52 9.84 6.98
N ILE A 181 7.29 8.66 7.54
CA ILE A 181 6.00 7.98 7.46
C ILE A 181 5.06 8.60 8.50
N TRP A 182 4.08 9.38 8.04
CA TRP A 182 3.05 9.97 8.91
C TRP A 182 1.82 9.06 8.97
N LEU A 183 1.75 8.20 9.98
CA LEU A 183 0.55 7.38 10.23
C LEU A 183 -0.41 8.16 11.14
N LYS A 184 -1.43 8.78 10.56
CA LYS A 184 -2.56 9.35 11.31
C LYS A 184 -3.69 8.33 11.32
N THR A 185 -3.97 7.73 12.47
CA THR A 185 -5.20 6.96 12.65
C THR A 185 -6.35 7.91 12.98
N SER A 186 -7.44 7.82 12.24
CA SER A 186 -8.54 8.79 12.26
C SER A 186 -9.47 8.71 13.47
N THR A 187 -9.31 7.77 14.40
CA THR A 187 -10.31 7.57 15.47
C THR A 187 -9.74 7.01 16.76
N GLY A 188 -9.16 7.87 17.62
CA GLY A 188 -9.13 7.74 19.09
C GLY A 188 -8.62 6.46 19.77
N SER A 189 -8.22 5.43 19.02
CA SER A 189 -7.77 4.14 19.51
C SER A 189 -6.29 4.01 19.23
N SER A 190 -5.51 3.75 20.27
CA SER A 190 -4.08 3.51 20.16
C SER A 190 -3.83 2.29 19.27
N THR A 191 -3.37 2.51 18.05
CA THR A 191 -2.79 1.44 17.25
C THR A 191 -1.35 1.23 17.70
N TYR A 192 -1.00 -0.01 17.99
CA TYR A 192 0.36 -0.41 18.32
C TYR A 192 1.17 -0.42 17.02
N LEU A 193 2.16 0.46 16.93
CA LEU A 193 3.06 0.52 15.80
C LEU A 193 4.16 -0.54 15.99
N ASN A 194 4.01 -1.67 15.30
CA ASN A 194 4.94 -2.78 15.39
C ASN A 194 6.06 -2.59 14.33
N PHE A 195 7.11 -1.83 14.69
CA PHE A 195 8.27 -1.68 13.83
C PHE A 195 9.11 -2.96 13.85
N LYS A 196 9.05 -3.76 12.78
CA LYS A 196 10.07 -4.79 12.52
C LYS A 196 11.28 -4.13 11.87
N VAL A 197 12.27 -3.74 12.67
CA VAL A 197 13.57 -3.28 12.17
C VAL A 197 14.44 -4.51 11.92
N HIS A 198 14.52 -4.97 10.68
CA HIS A 198 15.47 -6.02 10.29
C HIS A 198 16.86 -5.40 10.07
N GLY A 199 17.62 -5.22 11.16
CA GLY A 199 19.04 -4.92 11.10
C GLY A 199 19.84 -6.17 11.43
N ALA A 200 20.70 -6.64 10.52
CA ALA A 200 21.60 -7.75 10.78
C ALA A 200 22.53 -7.42 11.96
N GLY A 201 22.36 -8.11 13.09
CA GLY A 201 23.24 -7.99 14.26
C GLY A 201 22.66 -7.26 15.48
N HIS A 202 21.38 -6.87 15.48
CA HIS A 202 20.72 -6.31 16.67
C HIS A 202 19.77 -7.32 17.31
N THR A 203 19.88 -7.50 18.63
CA THR A 203 18.94 -8.31 19.42
C THR A 203 17.55 -7.69 19.30
N GLU A 204 16.63 -8.42 18.69
CA GLU A 204 15.24 -8.04 18.62
C GLU A 204 14.69 -7.88 20.04
N THR A 205 14.38 -6.65 20.45
CA THR A 205 13.51 -6.46 21.62
C THR A 205 12.10 -6.81 21.18
N ALA A 206 11.77 -8.09 21.21
CA ALA A 206 10.43 -8.57 20.94
C ALA A 206 9.48 -8.03 22.05
N GLY A 207 8.80 -6.93 21.77
CA GLY A 207 7.87 -6.33 22.72
C GLY A 207 7.32 -4.98 22.26
N ASN A 208 6.15 -4.62 22.77
CA ASN A 208 5.53 -3.33 22.54
C ASN A 208 6.34 -2.23 23.23
N HIS A 209 7.15 -1.47 22.48
CA HIS A 209 7.77 -0.24 23.00
C HIS A 209 6.79 0.93 22.85
N LYS A 210 5.93 1.10 23.86
CA LYS A 210 5.07 2.28 23.96
C LYS A 210 5.87 3.42 24.59
N ILE A 211 6.50 4.27 23.78
CA ILE A 211 7.03 5.56 24.27
C ILE A 211 5.88 6.57 24.27
N GLY A 212 4.92 6.37 25.17
CA GLY A 212 3.80 7.27 25.39
C GLY A 212 3.67 7.57 26.87
N GLY A 213 3.82 8.85 27.25
CA GLY A 213 3.87 9.31 28.64
C GLY A 213 5.29 9.71 29.08
N ALA A 214 5.43 10.27 30.28
CA ALA A 214 6.76 10.50 30.87
C ALA A 214 7.43 9.14 31.16
N LEU A 215 8.76 9.05 30.95
CA LEU A 215 9.58 7.92 31.37
C LEU A 215 9.67 7.88 32.91
N GLN A 216 8.56 7.54 33.56
CA GLN A 216 8.49 7.36 35.00
C GLN A 216 9.02 5.97 35.33
N ARG A 217 10.26 5.91 35.81
CA ARG A 217 10.85 4.68 36.33
C ARG A 217 10.43 4.51 37.79
N THR A 218 9.99 3.31 38.16
CA THR A 218 9.59 2.99 39.53
C THR A 218 10.81 2.74 40.40
N TYR A 219 10.71 3.07 41.69
CA TYR A 219 11.74 2.75 42.68
C TYR A 219 11.42 1.45 43.40
N THR A 220 12.42 0.61 43.63
CA THR A 220 12.32 -0.57 44.49
C THR A 220 12.92 -0.27 45.86
N THR A 221 12.12 -0.40 46.93
CA THR A 221 12.64 -0.32 48.30
C THR A 221 13.55 -1.51 48.59
N VAL A 222 14.79 -1.25 48.96
CA VAL A 222 15.80 -2.26 49.28
C VAL A 222 15.55 -2.79 50.68
N THR A 223 15.46 -4.11 50.80
CA THR A 223 15.48 -4.80 52.10
C THR A 223 16.93 -5.03 52.52
N HIS A 224 17.19 -4.97 53.82
CA HIS A 224 18.54 -5.12 54.35
C HIS A 224 18.71 -6.40 55.16
N SER A 225 19.95 -6.89 55.24
CA SER A 225 20.39 -7.92 56.19
C SER A 225 21.55 -7.35 56.99
N SER A 226 21.41 -7.29 58.33
CA SER A 226 22.44 -6.70 59.20
C SER A 226 22.88 -5.28 58.77
N ASN A 227 21.92 -4.40 58.47
CA ASN A 227 22.13 -3.04 57.94
C ASN A 227 22.91 -2.96 56.61
N THR A 228 23.10 -4.08 55.90
CA THR A 228 23.61 -4.09 54.53
C THR A 228 22.45 -4.05 53.55
N HIS A 229 22.40 -2.98 52.76
CA HIS A 229 21.37 -2.70 51.76
C HIS A 229 21.92 -3.04 50.38
N THR A 230 21.50 -4.18 49.83
CA THR A 230 22.02 -4.69 48.55
C THR A 230 21.07 -4.33 47.40
N CYS A 231 21.50 -3.44 46.51
CA CYS A 231 20.75 -3.07 45.30
C CYS A 231 21.03 -4.09 44.19
N ASN A 232 20.05 -4.95 43.86
CA ASN A 232 20.20 -5.96 42.82
C ASN A 232 19.77 -5.44 41.44
N LEU A 233 20.72 -5.20 40.54
CA LEU A 233 20.48 -4.60 39.22
C LEU A 233 19.70 -5.49 38.25
N SER A 234 19.53 -6.77 38.56
CA SER A 234 18.61 -7.65 37.83
C SER A 234 17.14 -7.42 38.20
N VAL A 235 16.86 -6.69 39.29
CA VAL A 235 15.50 -6.42 39.78
C VAL A 235 15.00 -5.05 39.33
N ASN A 236 15.82 -4.01 39.46
CA ASN A 236 15.49 -2.64 39.05
C ASN A 236 16.79 -1.86 38.81
N ASP A 237 16.68 -0.64 38.30
CA ASP A 237 17.78 0.32 38.22
C ASP A 237 17.59 1.51 39.20
N ASN A 238 16.38 1.72 39.73
CA ASN A 238 16.13 2.76 40.72
C ASN A 238 15.75 2.14 42.06
N PHE A 239 16.43 2.56 43.14
CA PHE A 239 16.30 1.97 44.46
C PHE A 239 16.04 3.02 45.54
N ILE A 240 15.30 2.64 46.59
CA ILE A 240 15.16 3.43 47.82
C ILE A 240 15.76 2.62 48.98
N ILE A 241 16.68 3.22 49.71
CA ILE A 241 17.27 2.71 50.95
C ILE A 241 16.68 3.50 52.12
N ASN A 242 15.98 2.82 53.03
CA ASN A 242 15.60 3.38 54.32
C ASN A 242 16.69 3.00 55.33
N ALA A 243 17.60 3.93 55.60
CA ALA A 243 18.75 3.67 56.46
C ALA A 243 18.31 3.53 57.92
N ASN A 244 18.87 2.57 58.63
CA ASN A 244 18.59 2.37 60.05
C ASN A 244 19.41 3.33 60.91
N ALA A 245 18.96 3.54 62.15
CA ALA A 245 19.70 4.23 63.20
C ALA A 245 20.91 3.40 63.71
N ALA A 246 21.82 3.08 62.78
CA ALA A 246 23.01 2.28 62.97
C ALA A 246 24.04 2.61 61.88
N THR A 247 25.16 1.88 61.85
CA THR A 247 26.06 1.87 60.69
C THR A 247 25.44 1.03 59.57
N ASN A 248 25.16 1.67 58.44
CA ASN A 248 24.60 1.06 57.25
C ASN A 248 25.71 0.79 56.21
N THR A 249 25.57 -0.27 55.44
CA THR A 249 26.43 -0.58 54.31
C THR A 249 25.60 -0.59 53.03
N ILE A 250 26.11 0.01 51.96
CA ILE A 250 25.47 -0.01 50.64
C ILE A 250 26.28 -0.96 49.76
N ALA A 251 25.61 -1.90 49.10
CA ALA A 251 26.23 -2.84 48.18
C ALA A 251 25.36 -2.97 46.91
N MET A 252 25.94 -3.50 45.84
CA MET A 252 25.24 -3.80 44.59
C MET A 252 25.52 -5.22 44.13
N THR A 253 24.49 -5.89 43.61
CA THR A 253 24.65 -7.14 42.85
C THR A 253 24.55 -6.80 41.37
N ILE A 254 25.61 -7.09 40.62
CA ILE A 254 25.80 -6.65 39.23
C ILE A 254 26.12 -7.88 38.37
N ALA A 255 25.34 -8.10 37.30
CA ALA A 255 25.58 -9.13 36.29
C ALA A 255 26.11 -8.50 34.99
N ASP A 256 26.62 -9.34 34.08
CA ASP A 256 27.20 -8.91 32.79
C ASP A 256 26.20 -8.12 31.93
N ALA A 257 24.93 -8.52 31.98
CA ALA A 257 23.84 -7.85 31.27
C ALA A 257 23.56 -6.42 31.81
N ASN A 258 24.14 -6.04 32.95
CA ASN A 258 23.96 -4.72 33.54
C ASN A 258 25.04 -3.72 33.10
N ILE A 259 26.04 -4.09 32.28
CA ILE A 259 27.02 -3.14 31.76
C ILE A 259 26.31 -2.08 30.89
N GLY A 260 26.58 -0.80 31.17
CA GLY A 260 25.90 0.33 30.53
C GLY A 260 24.58 0.73 31.19
N GLN A 261 24.11 -0.01 32.20
CA GLN A 261 22.95 0.37 32.99
C GLN A 261 23.28 1.54 33.91
N SER A 262 22.36 2.49 34.01
CA SER A 262 22.44 3.64 34.92
C SER A 262 21.12 3.82 35.65
N GLY A 263 21.19 4.40 36.85
CA GLY A 263 20.00 4.70 37.64
C GLY A 263 20.31 5.52 38.88
N ASN A 264 19.39 5.49 39.83
CA ASN A 264 19.46 6.27 41.06
C ASN A 264 19.25 5.40 42.30
N ILE A 265 19.96 5.71 43.39
CA ILE A 265 19.70 5.17 44.72
C ILE A 265 19.35 6.34 45.63
N VAL A 266 18.09 6.41 46.06
CA VAL A 266 17.62 7.38 47.03
C VAL A 266 17.85 6.81 48.43
N ILE A 267 18.44 7.60 49.31
CA ILE A 267 18.68 7.22 50.70
C ILE A 267 17.82 8.12 51.58
N VAL A 268 17.01 7.51 52.43
CA VAL A 268 16.19 8.18 53.44
C VAL A 268 16.72 7.77 54.80
N ASN A 269 17.29 8.73 55.54
CA ASN A 269 17.83 8.46 56.88
C ASN A 269 16.70 8.18 57.87
N ALA A 270 17.01 7.38 58.90
CA ALA A 270 16.11 7.16 60.02
C ALA A 270 15.63 8.49 60.61
N SER A 271 14.38 8.53 61.07
CA SER A 271 13.79 9.74 61.67
C SER A 271 14.32 10.05 63.06
N SER A 272 15.03 9.12 63.69
CA SER A 272 15.62 9.26 65.03
C SER A 272 16.85 8.37 65.19
N GLY A 273 17.66 8.63 66.22
CA GLY A 273 18.88 7.90 66.52
C GLY A 273 20.12 8.45 65.80
N THR A 274 21.16 7.62 65.69
CA THR A 274 22.41 7.98 65.00
C THR A 274 22.55 7.13 63.76
N VAL A 275 22.50 7.77 62.60
CA VAL A 275 22.79 7.12 61.31
C VAL A 275 24.28 7.25 61.03
N ALA A 276 24.90 6.17 60.56
CA ALA A 276 26.25 6.18 60.01
C ALA A 276 26.30 5.29 58.76
N PHE A 277 27.34 5.44 57.96
CA PHE A 277 27.59 4.61 56.79
C PHE A 277 29.03 4.09 56.80
N ALA A 278 29.20 2.82 56.43
CA ALA A 278 30.50 2.25 56.13
C ALA A 278 31.05 2.88 54.84
N ALA A 279 32.36 2.75 54.62
CA ALA A 279 32.98 3.11 53.35
C ALA A 279 32.30 2.32 52.20
N LEU A 280 32.20 2.95 51.03
CA LEU A 280 31.68 2.27 49.84
C LEU A 280 32.57 1.06 49.49
N PRO A 281 31.99 -0.03 48.95
CA PRO A 281 32.77 -1.12 48.40
C PRO A 281 33.76 -0.61 47.34
N SER A 282 34.93 -1.26 47.24
CA SER A 282 36.01 -0.83 46.34
C SER A 282 35.63 -0.79 44.85
N TYR A 283 34.53 -1.45 44.45
CA TYR A 283 34.01 -1.42 43.09
C TYR A 283 33.08 -0.23 42.79
N MET A 284 32.66 0.53 43.82
CA MET A 284 31.86 1.75 43.67
C MET A 284 32.80 2.97 43.72
N LEU A 285 33.16 3.48 42.55
CA LEU A 285 34.18 4.49 42.34
C LEU A 285 33.58 5.90 42.38
N THR A 286 34.21 6.78 43.15
CA THR A 286 33.95 8.21 43.18
C THR A 286 35.00 8.96 42.35
N PRO A 287 34.73 10.21 41.91
CA PRO A 287 35.74 11.06 41.28
C PRO A 287 37.00 11.17 42.17
N ASP A 288 38.16 10.95 41.56
CA ASP A 288 39.48 10.95 42.23
C ASP A 288 39.58 10.04 43.48
N SER A 289 38.75 8.99 43.56
CA SER A 289 38.65 8.11 44.74
C SER A 289 38.32 8.87 46.03
N ALA A 290 37.61 10.00 45.94
CA ALA A 290 37.23 10.79 47.09
C ALA A 290 36.33 10.01 48.05
N THR A 291 36.57 10.13 49.36
CA THR A 291 35.69 9.56 50.39
C THR A 291 34.35 10.27 50.36
N VAL A 292 33.24 9.52 50.29
CA VAL A 292 31.90 10.07 50.39
C VAL A 292 31.65 10.56 51.81
N ASN A 293 31.35 11.86 51.96
CA ASN A 293 30.89 12.42 53.23
C ASN A 293 29.37 12.26 53.34
N PHE A 294 28.93 11.12 53.88
CA PHE A 294 27.51 10.82 54.05
C PHE A 294 26.83 11.81 54.99
N VAL A 295 25.64 12.24 54.60
CA VAL A 295 24.78 13.07 55.43
C VAL A 295 24.08 12.14 56.42
N THR A 296 24.25 12.39 57.70
CA THR A 296 23.75 11.53 58.79
C THR A 296 22.62 12.17 59.60
N THR A 297 22.20 13.38 59.23
CA THR A 297 21.06 14.07 59.84
C THR A 297 19.80 13.22 59.72
N ASN A 298 19.03 13.14 60.80
CA ASN A 298 17.77 12.38 60.83
C ASN A 298 16.79 12.91 59.78
N SER A 299 16.08 11.99 59.11
CA SER A 299 15.14 12.26 58.01
C SER A 299 15.73 12.94 56.77
N ALA A 300 17.05 13.18 56.71
CA ALA A 300 17.66 13.73 55.51
C ALA A 300 17.54 12.76 54.33
N VAL A 301 17.29 13.32 53.15
CA VAL A 301 17.28 12.58 51.88
C VAL A 301 18.58 12.84 51.14
N SER A 302 19.17 11.77 50.60
CA SER A 302 20.36 11.83 49.76
C SER A 302 20.17 10.98 48.50
N LEU A 303 20.99 11.22 47.49
CA LEU A 303 20.91 10.58 46.18
C LEU A 303 22.30 10.11 45.74
N PHE A 304 22.40 8.87 45.30
CA PHE A 304 23.43 8.45 44.36
C PHE A 304 22.86 8.39 42.95
N SER A 305 23.54 9.01 41.99
CA SER A 305 23.43 8.59 40.59
C SER A 305 24.59 7.67 40.25
N TYR A 306 24.34 6.65 39.43
CA TYR A 306 25.36 5.67 39.08
C TYR A 306 25.33 5.25 37.61
N LEU A 307 26.48 4.79 37.12
CA LEU A 307 26.66 4.12 35.83
C LEU A 307 27.51 2.87 36.02
N VAL A 308 26.99 1.71 35.60
CA VAL A 308 27.75 0.47 35.53
C VAL A 308 28.62 0.50 34.30
N ILE A 309 29.93 0.41 34.49
CA ILE A 309 30.90 0.32 33.40
C ILE A 309 31.50 -1.08 33.33
N SER A 310 32.14 -1.37 32.21
CA SER A 310 32.81 -2.65 31.99
C SER A 310 33.92 -2.89 33.01
N ASP A 311 34.42 -4.11 32.99
CA ASP A 311 35.39 -4.59 33.95
C ASP A 311 36.69 -3.79 33.95
N ASP A 312 37.40 -3.86 35.06
CA ASP A 312 38.84 -3.70 35.01
C ASP A 312 39.55 -4.88 34.35
N ASP A 313 40.86 -4.73 34.20
CA ASP A 313 41.75 -5.74 33.64
C ASP A 313 41.65 -7.11 34.36
N ALA A 314 41.03 -7.17 35.54
CA ALA A 314 40.82 -8.37 36.33
C ALA A 314 39.38 -8.93 36.25
N GLY A 315 38.51 -8.38 35.39
CA GLY A 315 37.14 -8.88 35.23
C GLY A 315 36.17 -8.43 36.33
N ASN A 316 36.53 -7.43 37.16
CA ASN A 316 35.66 -6.94 38.21
C ASN A 316 34.78 -5.80 37.70
N ARG A 317 33.47 -5.93 37.92
CA ARG A 317 32.47 -4.91 37.59
C ARG A 317 32.76 -3.64 38.37
N ARG A 318 32.74 -2.48 37.70
CA ARG A 318 32.93 -1.16 38.32
C ARG A 318 31.66 -0.32 38.17
N VAL A 319 31.37 0.46 39.19
CA VAL A 319 30.24 1.39 39.22
C VAL A 319 30.78 2.78 39.48
N LEU A 320 30.57 3.69 38.54
CA LEU A 320 30.84 5.10 38.76
C LEU A 320 29.68 5.69 39.55
N VAL A 321 29.95 6.35 40.67
CA VAL A 321 28.92 6.95 41.52
C VAL A 321 29.16 8.44 41.73
N ASN A 322 28.07 9.19 41.78
CA ASN A 322 28.06 10.58 42.22
C ASN A 322 27.05 10.74 43.36
N TYR A 323 27.51 11.30 44.48
CA TYR A 323 26.71 11.48 45.68
C TYR A 323 26.28 12.94 45.83
N VAL A 324 25.00 13.18 46.08
CA VAL A 324 24.48 14.48 46.48
C VAL A 324 23.58 14.27 47.68
N GLY A 325 23.85 14.97 48.78
CA GLY A 325 23.14 14.76 50.04
C GLY A 325 22.47 16.01 50.59
N ASN A 326 21.70 15.80 51.67
CA ASN A 326 21.07 16.86 52.48
C ASN A 326 19.95 17.61 51.76
N PHE A 327 19.11 16.88 51.02
CA PHE A 327 17.81 17.37 50.60
C PHE A 327 16.84 17.30 51.78
N GLY A 328 16.15 18.41 52.05
CA GLY A 328 15.16 18.56 53.13
C GLY A 328 13.80 18.98 52.61
#